data_AF-A0A7C4YV88-F1
#
_entry.id   AF-A0A7C4YV88-F1
#
_cell.length_a   1.000
_cell.length_b   1.000
_cell.length_c   1.000
_cell.angle_alpha   90.00
_cell.angle_beta   90.00
_cell.angle_gamma   90.00
#
_symmetry.space_group_name_H-M   'P 1'
#
loop_
_entity.id
_entity.type
_entity.pdbx_description
1 polymer ?
#
loop_
_entity_poly.entity_id
_entity_poly.type
_entity_poly.pdbx_seq_one_letter_code
_entity_poly.pdbx_strand_id
1 'polypeptide(L)'
;MVKSKLAPGTTQAEGIKQRHRLPIRMGEPVVFARNLRLLTVMRGLTAEEACKGIAEMLRREADAERDRVWERTKDSDARQAASKKAQMMRRIRIDPKWYRRLTAKGVSRSDKRTRTQFHAIARFFGVRYEGLWEPDLITFKLTDLHQPIMPPTNRFAIHAQKLVDLLEHGGGRYDYLMTLLDSLHAEAFPHGKAGRHEAGAWTMPDED
;
A
#
# COMPACT_ATOMS: atom_id res chain seq x y z
N MET A 1 66.64 22.44 -44.90
CA MET A 1 65.61 21.38 -44.75
C MET A 1 64.63 21.80 -43.68
N VAL A 2 63.41 22.16 -44.09
CA VAL A 2 62.34 22.67 -43.23
C VAL A 2 61.61 21.50 -42.59
N LYS A 3 61.52 21.46 -41.25
CA LYS A 3 60.67 20.51 -40.52
C LYS A 3 59.57 21.27 -39.78
N SER A 4 58.45 21.41 -40.47
CA SER A 4 57.11 21.67 -39.93
C SER A 4 56.49 20.37 -39.42
N LYS A 5 55.93 20.36 -38.20
CA LYS A 5 54.80 19.51 -37.74
C LYS A 5 54.48 19.85 -36.28
N LEU A 6 53.44 20.65 -36.04
CA LEU A 6 52.03 20.24 -35.81
C LEU A 6 51.80 19.72 -34.39
N ALA A 7 51.26 20.61 -33.56
CA ALA A 7 50.58 20.28 -32.31
C ALA A 7 49.17 19.76 -32.60
N PRO A 8 48.68 18.75 -31.86
CA PRO A 8 47.28 18.57 -31.55
C PRO A 8 47.09 18.73 -30.03
N GLY A 9 46.14 19.51 -29.54
CA GLY A 9 44.73 19.49 -29.88
C GLY A 9 44.02 19.49 -28.54
N THR A 10 43.62 20.69 -28.11
CA THR A 10 42.93 20.97 -26.86
C THR A 10 41.56 20.32 -26.90
N THR A 11 41.40 19.16 -26.28
CA THR A 11 40.09 18.53 -26.12
C THR A 11 39.29 19.34 -25.12
N GLN A 12 38.44 20.23 -25.64
CA GLN A 12 37.35 20.84 -24.90
C GLN A 12 36.45 19.71 -24.39
N ALA A 13 36.58 19.37 -23.11
CA ALA A 13 35.56 18.62 -22.40
C ALA A 13 34.37 19.56 -22.18
N GLU A 14 33.42 19.53 -23.12
CA GLU A 14 32.10 20.12 -22.95
C GLU A 14 31.49 19.58 -21.65
N GLY A 15 31.38 20.48 -20.67
CA GLY A 15 30.65 20.24 -19.44
C GLY A 15 29.20 19.91 -19.79
N ILE A 16 28.87 18.62 -19.70
CA ILE A 16 27.51 18.10 -19.73
C ILE A 16 26.75 18.80 -18.60
N LYS A 17 26.03 19.87 -18.96
CA LYS A 17 25.08 20.55 -18.09
C LYS A 17 24.18 19.49 -17.49
N GLN A 18 24.29 19.29 -16.18
CA GLN A 18 23.42 18.43 -15.39
C GLN A 18 21.98 18.85 -15.70
N ARG A 19 21.30 18.06 -16.54
CA ARG A 19 19.86 18.21 -16.75
C ARG A 19 19.22 18.03 -15.38
N HIS A 20 18.69 19.12 -14.82
CA HIS A 20 17.76 19.11 -13.72
C HIS A 20 16.69 18.05 -14.02
N ARG A 21 16.79 16.87 -13.40
CA ARG A 21 15.72 15.88 -13.43
C ARG A 21 14.55 16.54 -12.72
N LEU A 22 13.56 16.99 -13.51
CA LEU A 22 12.29 17.47 -12.98
C LEU A 22 11.74 16.39 -12.02
N PRO A 23 11.24 16.78 -10.83
CA PRO A 23 10.71 15.81 -9.88
C PRO A 23 9.53 15.09 -10.52
N ILE A 24 9.61 13.75 -10.54
CA ILE A 24 8.53 12.87 -10.97
C ILE A 24 7.28 13.28 -10.18
N ARG A 25 6.23 13.75 -10.86
CA ARG A 25 4.92 13.99 -10.23
C ARG A 25 4.38 12.61 -9.85
N MET A 26 4.46 12.26 -8.57
CA MET A 26 4.19 10.89 -8.11
C MET A 26 2.69 10.56 -8.10
N GLY A 27 1.79 11.55 -8.07
CA GLY A 27 0.35 11.34 -8.23
C GLY A 27 -0.48 12.29 -7.39
N GLU A 28 -1.79 12.06 -7.34
CA GLU A 28 -2.71 12.88 -6.54
C GLU A 28 -2.62 12.53 -5.04
N PRO A 29 -2.57 13.53 -4.12
CA PRO A 29 -2.59 13.29 -2.68
C PRO A 29 -3.80 12.47 -2.23
N VAL A 30 -4.96 12.71 -2.84
CA VAL A 30 -6.21 12.04 -2.47
C VAL A 30 -6.13 10.54 -2.73
N VAL A 31 -5.56 10.13 -3.87
CA VAL A 31 -5.32 8.72 -4.20
C VAL A 31 -4.41 8.08 -3.16
N PHE A 32 -3.30 8.75 -2.79
CA PHE A 32 -2.40 8.26 -1.76
C PHE A 32 -3.09 8.07 -0.40
N ALA A 33 -3.84 9.07 0.05
CA ALA A 33 -4.58 9.02 1.31
C ALA A 33 -5.57 7.84 1.32
N ARG A 34 -6.38 7.73 0.26
CA ARG A 34 -7.36 6.66 0.07
C ARG A 34 -6.69 5.29 0.12
N ASN A 35 -5.63 5.10 -0.64
CA ASN A 35 -4.90 3.85 -0.74
C ASN A 35 -4.27 3.44 0.61
N LEU A 36 -3.59 4.36 1.29
CA LEU A 36 -2.99 4.07 2.59
C LEU A 36 -4.04 3.76 3.65
N ARG A 37 -5.18 4.48 3.62
CA ARG A 37 -6.31 4.21 4.51
C ARG A 37 -6.90 2.83 4.24
N LEU A 38 -7.12 2.48 2.98
CA LEU A 38 -7.66 1.19 2.57
C LEU A 38 -6.75 0.04 3.03
N LEU A 39 -5.45 0.13 2.78
CA LEU A 39 -4.47 -0.86 3.25
C LEU A 39 -4.47 -1.04 4.77
N THR A 40 -4.62 0.08 5.50
CA THR A 40 -4.67 0.07 6.97
C THR A 40 -5.94 -0.64 7.47
N VAL A 41 -7.09 -0.33 6.87
CA VAL A 41 -8.39 -0.94 7.21
C VAL A 41 -8.45 -2.41 6.83
N MET A 42 -7.93 -2.81 5.67
CA MET A 42 -7.91 -4.21 5.23
C MET A 42 -7.11 -5.12 6.16
N ARG A 43 -6.12 -4.56 6.87
CA ARG A 43 -5.37 -5.30 7.90
C ARG A 43 -6.00 -5.21 9.29
N GLY A 44 -7.14 -4.52 9.44
CA GLY A 44 -7.79 -4.32 10.74
C GLY A 44 -6.94 -3.54 11.73
N LEU A 45 -6.07 -2.64 11.26
CA LEU A 45 -5.12 -1.92 12.10
C LEU A 45 -5.58 -0.50 12.38
N THR A 46 -5.29 -0.02 13.58
CA THR A 46 -5.25 1.41 13.89
C THR A 46 -3.96 2.05 13.35
N ALA A 47 -3.88 3.39 13.35
CA ALA A 47 -2.66 4.10 12.94
C ALA A 47 -1.47 3.76 13.85
N GLU A 48 -1.73 3.61 15.15
CA GLU A 48 -0.74 3.24 16.17
C GLU A 48 -0.19 1.84 15.92
N GLU A 49 -1.09 0.88 15.69
CA GLU A 49 -0.72 -0.50 15.40
C GLU A 49 0.02 -0.63 14.07
N ALA A 50 -0.40 0.11 13.04
CA ALA A 50 0.34 0.17 11.78
C ALA A 50 1.77 0.71 12.00
N CYS A 51 1.93 1.82 12.74
CA CYS A 51 3.25 2.35 13.06
C CYS A 51 4.11 1.37 13.87
N LYS A 52 3.51 0.68 14.85
CA LYS A 52 4.17 -0.33 15.66
C LYS A 52 4.59 -1.53 14.81
N GLY A 53 3.70 -2.02 13.95
CA GLY A 53 3.96 -3.13 13.02
C GLY A 53 5.07 -2.81 12.03
N ILE A 54 5.11 -1.60 11.47
CA ILE A 54 6.21 -1.15 10.60
C ILE A 54 7.53 -1.14 11.37
N ALA A 55 7.55 -0.62 12.60
CA ALA A 55 8.76 -0.59 13.42
C ALA A 55 9.26 -2.00 13.78
N GLU A 56 8.35 -2.92 14.11
CA GLU A 56 8.69 -4.33 14.40
C GLU A 56 9.23 -5.05 13.17
N MET A 57 8.60 -4.86 11.99
CA MET A 57 9.09 -5.40 10.72
C MET A 57 10.52 -4.92 10.44
N LEU A 58 10.79 -3.62 10.56
CA LEU A 58 12.12 -3.06 10.31
C LEU A 58 13.17 -3.60 11.29
N ARG A 59 12.81 -3.85 12.55
CA ARG A 59 13.71 -4.49 13.52
C ARG A 59 14.02 -5.92 13.11
N ARG A 60 13.02 -6.72 12.76
CA ARG A 60 13.20 -8.12 12.31
C ARG A 60 14.08 -8.19 11.06
N GLU A 61 13.84 -7.33 10.08
CA GLU A 61 14.66 -7.26 8.86
C GLU A 61 16.11 -6.85 9.15
N ALA A 62 16.30 -5.88 10.04
CA ALA A 62 17.63 -5.44 10.45
C ALA A 62 18.44 -6.56 11.11
N ASP A 63 17.78 -7.34 11.96
CA ASP A 63 18.41 -8.42 12.70
C ASP A 63 18.72 -9.60 11.77
N ALA A 64 17.74 -9.98 10.93
CA ALA A 64 17.93 -11.03 9.93
C ALA A 64 19.04 -10.69 8.92
N GLU A 65 19.14 -9.44 8.46
CA GLU A 65 20.19 -9.03 7.53
C GLU A 65 21.57 -9.08 8.19
N ARG A 66 21.69 -8.61 9.44
CA ARG A 66 22.93 -8.68 10.20
C ARG A 66 23.41 -10.13 10.35
N ASP A 67 22.49 -11.03 10.69
CA ASP A 67 22.80 -12.44 10.92
C ASP A 67 23.16 -13.15 9.58
N ARG A 68 22.46 -12.84 8.48
CA ARG A 68 22.81 -13.35 7.13
C ARG A 68 24.16 -12.88 6.62
N VAL A 69 24.57 -11.65 6.92
CA VAL A 69 25.89 -11.14 6.53
C VAL A 69 26.98 -11.89 7.31
N TRP A 70 26.76 -12.07 8.62
CA TRP A 70 27.67 -12.83 9.47
C TRP A 70 27.90 -14.26 8.93
N GLU A 71 26.82 -14.99 8.65
CA GLU A 71 26.93 -16.36 8.14
C GLU A 71 27.67 -16.44 6.78
N ARG A 72 27.47 -15.45 5.91
CA ARG A 72 28.10 -15.43 4.57
C ARG A 72 29.57 -15.06 4.57
N THR A 73 29.96 -14.07 5.35
CA THR A 73 31.32 -13.49 5.27
C THR A 73 32.23 -13.99 6.38
N LYS A 74 31.70 -14.29 7.58
CA LYS A 74 32.47 -14.57 8.81
C LYS A 74 33.55 -13.52 9.09
N ASP A 75 33.42 -12.34 8.49
CA ASP A 75 34.36 -11.23 8.56
C ASP A 75 33.82 -10.16 9.51
N SER A 76 34.72 -9.63 10.34
CA SER A 76 34.43 -8.62 11.36
C SER A 76 34.02 -7.29 10.73
N ASP A 77 34.67 -6.88 9.63
CA ASP A 77 34.41 -5.58 8.99
C ASP A 77 33.06 -5.56 8.27
N ALA A 78 32.74 -6.64 7.55
CA ALA A 78 31.43 -6.85 6.96
C ALA A 78 30.31 -6.85 8.04
N ARG A 79 30.58 -7.45 9.21
CA ARG A 79 29.65 -7.43 10.35
C ARG A 79 29.46 -6.03 10.91
N GLN A 80 30.52 -5.23 11.04
CA GLN A 80 30.40 -3.85 11.51
C GLN A 80 29.57 -2.99 10.56
N ALA A 81 29.77 -3.14 9.25
CA ALA A 81 28.98 -2.44 8.23
C ALA A 81 27.48 -2.84 8.30
N ALA A 82 27.19 -4.15 8.41
CA ALA A 82 25.83 -4.65 8.57
C ALA A 82 25.17 -4.17 9.87
N SER A 83 25.93 -4.13 10.97
CA SER A 83 25.46 -3.60 12.25
C SER A 83 25.09 -2.11 12.17
N LYS A 84 25.92 -1.29 11.51
CA LYS A 84 25.62 0.13 11.25
C LYS A 84 24.33 0.28 10.43
N LYS A 85 24.16 -0.51 9.37
CA LYS A 85 22.94 -0.53 8.54
C LYS A 85 21.71 -0.95 9.35
N ALA A 86 21.84 -1.99 10.19
CA ALA A 86 20.78 -2.44 11.09
C ALA A 86 20.37 -1.35 12.09
N GLN A 87 21.35 -0.64 12.69
CA GLN A 87 21.08 0.49 13.56
C GLN A 87 20.35 1.63 12.84
N MET A 88 20.71 1.94 11.59
CA MET A 88 19.99 2.95 10.80
C MET A 88 18.53 2.54 10.55
N MET A 89 18.26 1.26 10.22
CA MET A 89 16.90 0.77 10.03
C MET A 89 16.07 0.83 11.32
N ARG A 90 16.66 0.46 12.47
CA ARG A 90 16.01 0.57 13.79
C ARG A 90 15.68 2.01 14.19
N ARG A 91 16.42 3.00 13.67
CA ARG A 91 16.18 4.43 13.91
C ARG A 91 15.01 4.99 13.11
N ILE A 92 14.53 4.28 12.08
CA ILE A 92 13.36 4.70 11.32
C ILE A 92 12.16 4.61 12.26
N ARG A 93 11.69 5.78 12.70
CA ARG A 93 10.48 5.91 13.49
C ARG A 93 9.45 6.66 12.67
N ILE A 94 8.23 6.14 12.67
CA ILE A 94 7.05 6.77 12.06
C ILE A 94 6.21 7.29 13.21
N ASP A 95 5.95 8.60 13.22
CA ASP A 95 5.08 9.21 14.21
C ASP A 95 3.61 8.88 13.86
N PRO A 96 2.80 8.34 14.79
CA PRO A 96 1.38 8.10 14.56
C PRO A 96 0.63 9.36 14.11
N LYS A 97 0.94 10.54 14.64
CA LYS A 97 0.31 11.80 14.20
C LYS A 97 0.65 12.10 12.74
N TRP A 98 1.89 11.84 12.34
CA TRP A 98 2.31 12.00 10.94
C TRP A 98 1.58 10.98 10.06
N TYR A 99 1.49 9.72 10.48
CA TYR A 99 0.76 8.68 9.77
C TYR A 99 -0.74 9.00 9.61
N ARG A 100 -1.41 9.48 10.66
CA ARG A 100 -2.81 9.94 10.57
C ARG A 100 -2.98 11.12 9.61
N ARG A 101 -2.00 12.04 9.56
CA ARG A 101 -2.03 13.13 8.57
C ARG A 101 -1.85 12.62 7.14
N LEU A 102 -1.03 11.58 6.95
CA LEU A 102 -0.87 10.92 5.65
C LEU A 102 -2.16 10.24 5.19
N THR A 103 -2.87 9.54 6.07
CA THR A 103 -4.14 8.88 5.71
C THR A 103 -5.28 9.87 5.47
N ALA A 104 -5.23 11.06 6.09
CA ALA A 104 -6.26 12.08 5.92
C ALA A 104 -6.05 13.00 4.71
N LYS A 105 -4.83 13.55 4.55
CA LYS A 105 -4.54 14.56 3.51
C LYS A 105 -3.79 13.97 2.32
N GLY A 106 -3.07 12.88 2.56
CA GLY A 106 -2.17 12.29 1.60
C GLY A 106 -1.01 13.20 1.23
N VAL A 107 -0.23 12.74 0.25
CA VAL A 107 1.00 13.39 -0.15
C VAL A 107 1.10 13.27 -1.67
N SER A 108 1.37 14.38 -2.37
CA SER A 108 1.58 14.38 -3.82
C SER A 108 3.00 13.94 -4.24
N ARG A 109 3.97 14.07 -3.32
CA ARG A 109 5.38 13.82 -3.58
C ARG A 109 6.11 13.32 -2.36
N SER A 110 7.00 12.35 -2.53
CA SER A 110 7.94 11.99 -1.48
C SER A 110 9.05 13.04 -1.37
N ASP A 111 9.33 13.49 -0.15
CA ASP A 111 10.55 14.23 0.13
C ASP A 111 11.72 13.25 0.31
N LYS A 112 12.95 13.68 0.01
CA LYS A 112 14.18 12.87 0.20
C LYS A 112 14.31 12.37 1.65
N ARG A 113 13.83 13.16 2.61
CA ARG A 113 13.85 12.84 4.04
C ARG A 113 12.84 11.76 4.44
N THR A 114 11.66 11.78 3.83
CA THR A 114 10.54 10.87 4.16
C THR A 114 10.49 9.64 3.25
N ARG A 115 11.28 9.62 2.17
CA ARG A 115 11.35 8.51 1.22
C ARG A 115 11.58 7.15 1.87
N THR A 116 12.51 7.07 2.83
CA THR A 116 12.79 5.81 3.54
C THR A 116 11.59 5.33 4.35
N GLN A 117 10.83 6.24 4.96
CA GLN A 117 9.61 5.90 5.70
C GLN A 117 8.52 5.39 4.76
N PHE A 118 8.35 5.99 3.58
CA PHE A 118 7.38 5.50 2.59
C PHE A 118 7.76 4.12 2.02
N HIS A 119 9.04 3.86 1.78
CA HIS A 119 9.47 2.50 1.40
C HIS A 119 9.17 1.48 2.50
N ALA A 120 9.35 1.85 3.77
CA ALA A 120 9.01 0.98 4.89
C ALA A 120 7.49 0.72 4.97
N ILE A 121 6.66 1.75 4.76
CA ILE A 121 5.20 1.63 4.69
C ILE A 121 4.79 0.69 3.54
N ALA A 122 5.29 0.95 2.32
CA ALA A 122 4.98 0.15 1.15
C ALA A 122 5.36 -1.33 1.36
N ARG A 123 6.57 -1.57 1.88
CA ARG A 123 7.03 -2.92 2.21
C ARG A 123 6.16 -3.60 3.26
N PHE A 124 5.80 -2.89 4.33
CA PHE A 124 4.93 -3.43 5.38
C PHE A 124 3.61 -3.92 4.83
N PHE A 125 2.99 -3.16 3.93
CA PHE A 125 1.74 -3.54 3.27
C PHE A 125 1.93 -4.50 2.08
N GLY A 126 3.17 -4.80 1.68
CA GLY A 126 3.45 -5.68 0.55
C GLY A 126 3.17 -5.04 -0.81
N VAL A 127 3.12 -3.71 -0.89
CA VAL A 127 2.86 -2.96 -2.12
C VAL A 127 4.15 -2.36 -2.67
N ARG A 128 4.16 -2.07 -3.98
CA ARG A 128 5.22 -1.27 -4.58
C ARG A 128 5.16 0.15 -4.01
N TYR A 129 6.32 0.77 -3.91
CA TYR A 129 6.43 2.13 -3.38
C TYR A 129 5.62 3.13 -4.23
N GLU A 130 5.74 3.03 -5.54
CA GLU A 130 4.98 3.82 -6.52
C GLU A 130 3.47 3.49 -6.47
N GLY A 131 3.13 2.24 -6.13
CA GLY A 131 1.75 1.76 -6.01
C GLY A 131 0.93 2.53 -4.99
N LEU A 132 1.55 3.16 -3.98
CA LEU A 132 0.83 4.02 -3.04
C LEU A 132 0.10 5.17 -3.74
N TRP A 133 0.57 5.62 -4.90
CA TRP A 133 -0.03 6.67 -5.71
C TRP A 133 -0.82 6.16 -6.92
N GLU A 134 -0.83 4.86 -7.17
CA GLU A 134 -1.56 4.29 -8.31
C GLU A 134 -3.07 4.28 -7.98
N PRO A 135 -3.93 4.79 -8.87
CA PRO A 135 -5.37 4.76 -8.65
C PRO A 135 -5.91 3.33 -8.54
N ASP A 136 -5.22 2.35 -9.13
CA ASP A 136 -5.61 0.95 -9.15
C ASP A 136 -4.72 0.07 -8.26
N LEU A 137 -4.34 0.57 -7.06
CA LEU A 137 -3.47 -0.15 -6.13
C LEU A 137 -3.99 -1.56 -5.77
N ILE A 138 -5.31 -1.73 -5.77
CA ILE A 138 -5.96 -3.03 -5.62
C ILE A 138 -6.70 -3.34 -6.92
N THR A 139 -5.97 -3.84 -7.91
CA THR A 139 -6.61 -4.61 -8.98
C THR A 139 -7.06 -5.93 -8.41
N PHE A 140 -8.35 -6.04 -8.06
CA PHE A 140 -8.98 -7.36 -7.95
C PHE A 140 -8.93 -7.99 -9.33
N LYS A 141 -7.94 -8.83 -9.58
CA LYS A 141 -7.97 -9.67 -10.77
C LYS A 141 -9.08 -10.69 -10.54
N LEU A 142 -10.22 -10.50 -11.19
CA LEU A 142 -11.35 -11.44 -11.13
C LEU A 142 -10.98 -12.87 -11.54
N THR A 143 -9.83 -13.06 -12.19
CA THR A 143 -9.25 -14.40 -12.41
C THR A 143 -8.91 -15.15 -11.12
N ASP A 144 -8.70 -14.47 -10.00
CA ASP A 144 -8.45 -15.13 -8.70
C ASP A 144 -9.75 -15.57 -8.00
N LEU A 145 -10.91 -15.04 -8.43
CA LEU A 145 -12.25 -15.50 -8.01
C LEU A 145 -12.70 -16.79 -8.74
N HIS A 146 -12.03 -17.12 -9.85
CA HIS A 146 -12.24 -18.37 -10.57
C HIS A 146 -11.51 -19.56 -9.92
N GLN A 147 -10.69 -19.34 -8.89
CA GLN A 147 -10.24 -20.46 -8.08
C GLN A 147 -11.37 -20.83 -7.12
N PRO A 148 -11.95 -22.04 -7.22
CA PRO A 148 -12.98 -22.48 -6.29
C PRO A 148 -12.34 -22.55 -4.89
N ILE A 149 -12.61 -21.54 -4.07
CA ILE A 149 -12.22 -21.54 -2.66
C ILE A 149 -13.12 -22.58 -1.98
N MET A 150 -12.64 -23.82 -2.02
CA MET A 150 -13.22 -25.01 -1.39
C MET A 150 -14.60 -25.44 -1.94
N PRO A 151 -14.96 -26.73 -1.86
CA PRO A 151 -16.32 -27.17 -2.12
C PRO A 151 -17.29 -26.40 -1.20
N PRO A 152 -18.51 -26.06 -1.67
CA PRO A 152 -19.44 -25.18 -0.99
C PRO A 152 -20.07 -25.89 0.21
N THR A 153 -19.30 -26.08 1.28
CA THR A 153 -19.81 -26.56 2.57
C THR A 153 -20.30 -25.41 3.43
N ASN A 154 -19.97 -24.16 3.07
CA ASN A 154 -20.35 -23.00 3.83
C ASN A 154 -21.27 -22.08 3.01
N ARG A 155 -22.49 -21.85 3.50
CA ARG A 155 -23.53 -20.98 2.90
C ARG A 155 -23.00 -19.59 2.48
N PHE A 156 -21.97 -19.08 3.17
CA PHE A 156 -21.30 -17.82 2.86
C PHE A 156 -20.55 -17.82 1.52
N ALA A 157 -20.08 -18.97 1.03
CA ALA A 157 -19.41 -19.08 -0.27
C ALA A 157 -20.38 -18.83 -1.45
N ILE A 158 -21.66 -19.15 -1.27
CA ILE A 158 -22.72 -18.88 -2.26
C ILE A 158 -22.90 -17.37 -2.46
N HIS A 159 -22.77 -16.58 -1.40
CA HIS A 159 -22.89 -15.12 -1.46
C HIS A 159 -21.68 -14.48 -2.15
N ALA A 160 -20.47 -15.01 -1.91
CA ALA A 160 -19.27 -14.57 -2.62
C ALA A 160 -19.41 -14.81 -4.13
N GLN A 161 -19.80 -16.03 -4.54
CA GLN A 161 -20.01 -16.36 -5.95
C GLN A 161 -21.06 -15.45 -6.62
N LYS A 162 -22.18 -15.18 -5.93
CA LYS A 162 -23.23 -14.28 -6.44
C LYS A 162 -22.78 -12.83 -6.54
N LEU A 163 -21.87 -12.38 -5.66
CA LEU A 163 -21.28 -11.05 -5.72
C LEU A 163 -20.33 -10.91 -6.92
N VAL A 164 -19.60 -11.97 -7.26
CA VAL A 164 -18.77 -12.03 -8.47
C VAL A 164 -19.64 -11.96 -9.71
N ASP A 165 -20.70 -12.76 -9.80
CA ASP A 165 -21.63 -12.73 -10.93
C ASP A 165 -22.27 -11.34 -11.10
N LEU A 166 -22.58 -10.66 -9.99
CA LEU A 166 -23.11 -9.29 -9.97
C LEU A 166 -22.11 -8.26 -10.49
N LEU A 167 -20.83 -8.41 -10.17
CA LEU A 167 -19.77 -7.50 -10.64
C LEU A 167 -19.38 -7.77 -12.10
N GLU A 168 -19.49 -9.02 -12.55
CA GLU A 168 -19.17 -9.40 -13.93
C GLU A 168 -20.32 -9.11 -14.92
N HIS A 169 -21.58 -9.24 -14.50
CA HIS A 169 -22.75 -9.16 -15.39
C HIS A 169 -23.69 -7.98 -15.10
N GLY A 170 -23.51 -7.28 -13.97
CA GLY A 170 -24.46 -6.30 -13.42
C GLY A 170 -24.28 -4.86 -13.89
N GLY A 171 -24.31 -4.62 -15.20
CA GLY A 171 -24.47 -3.29 -15.79
C GLY A 171 -25.87 -2.69 -15.60
N GLY A 172 -26.34 -2.53 -14.36
CA GLY A 172 -27.52 -1.68 -14.06
C GLY A 172 -28.77 -2.34 -13.47
N ARG A 173 -28.69 -3.47 -12.76
CA ARG A 173 -29.87 -4.03 -12.04
C ARG A 173 -29.75 -3.82 -10.53
N TYR A 174 -30.01 -2.58 -10.11
CA TYR A 174 -29.98 -2.12 -8.71
C TYR A 174 -30.98 -2.82 -7.78
N ASP A 175 -32.13 -3.24 -8.31
CA ASP A 175 -33.20 -3.87 -7.52
C ASP A 175 -32.80 -5.24 -6.96
N TYR A 176 -31.95 -5.96 -7.69
CA TYR A 176 -31.43 -7.26 -7.25
C TYR A 176 -30.39 -7.11 -6.12
N LEU A 177 -29.64 -6.01 -6.12
CA LEU A 177 -28.67 -5.71 -5.06
C LEU A 177 -29.38 -5.28 -3.77
N MET A 178 -30.45 -4.50 -3.89
CA MET A 178 -31.27 -4.12 -2.74
C MET A 178 -31.96 -5.33 -2.10
N THR A 179 -32.53 -6.23 -2.91
CA THR A 179 -33.13 -7.47 -2.39
C THR A 179 -32.10 -8.42 -1.75
N LEU A 180 -30.87 -8.47 -2.24
CA LEU A 180 -29.77 -9.21 -1.60
C LEU A 180 -29.36 -8.58 -0.26
N LEU A 181 -29.26 -7.25 -0.20
CA LEU A 181 -28.96 -6.50 1.02
C LEU A 181 -30.08 -6.65 2.07
N ASP A 182 -31.35 -6.56 1.66
CA ASP A 182 -32.51 -6.78 2.52
C ASP A 182 -32.53 -8.19 3.09
N SER A 183 -32.18 -9.20 2.27
CA SER A 183 -32.09 -10.59 2.70
C SER A 183 -30.97 -10.82 3.71
N LEU A 184 -29.78 -10.21 3.48
CA LEU A 184 -28.65 -10.27 4.40
C LEU A 184 -28.94 -9.54 5.72
N HIS A 185 -29.65 -8.42 5.67
CA HIS A 185 -30.05 -7.66 6.84
C HIS A 185 -31.09 -8.43 7.68
N ALA A 186 -32.07 -9.05 7.04
CA ALA A 186 -33.05 -9.90 7.70
C ALA A 186 -32.42 -11.13 8.39
N GLU A 187 -31.39 -11.72 7.78
CA GLU A 187 -30.67 -12.86 8.37
C GLU A 187 -29.74 -12.44 9.52
N ALA A 188 -29.15 -11.24 9.46
CA ALA A 188 -28.30 -10.70 10.51
C ALA A 188 -29.09 -10.19 11.74
N PHE A 189 -30.34 -9.75 11.55
CA PHE A 189 -31.19 -9.18 12.60
C PHE A 189 -32.58 -9.88 12.69
N PRO A 190 -32.65 -11.16 13.11
CA PRO A 190 -33.88 -11.96 13.07
C PRO A 190 -34.99 -11.50 14.04
N HIS A 191 -34.70 -10.61 14.98
CA HIS A 191 -35.65 -10.10 15.98
C HIS A 191 -35.81 -8.57 15.99
N GLY A 192 -35.15 -7.85 15.08
CA GLY A 192 -35.37 -6.42 14.90
C GLY A 192 -36.69 -6.20 14.19
N LYS A 193 -37.60 -5.39 14.76
CA LYS A 193 -38.76 -4.88 14.03
C LYS A 193 -38.24 -4.05 12.86
N ALA A 194 -38.09 -4.65 11.68
CA ALA A 194 -37.89 -3.91 10.45
C ALA A 194 -39.10 -3.00 10.29
N GLY A 195 -38.91 -1.70 10.58
CA GLY A 195 -39.90 -0.68 10.26
C GLY A 195 -40.30 -0.88 8.80
N ARG A 196 -41.60 -0.90 8.54
CA ARG A 196 -42.16 -1.04 7.19
C ARG A 196 -41.48 0.03 6.31
N HIS A 197 -40.60 -0.41 5.41
CA HIS A 197 -39.79 0.49 4.59
C HIS A 197 -40.68 1.12 3.51
N GLU A 198 -40.94 2.43 3.61
CA GLU A 198 -41.22 3.23 2.42
C GLU A 198 -39.88 3.46 1.70
N ALA A 199 -39.86 3.19 0.40
CA ALA A 199 -38.67 3.26 -0.42
C ALA A 199 -38.01 4.65 -0.33
N GLY A 200 -36.81 4.73 0.27
CA GLY A 200 -35.92 5.88 0.13
C GLY A 200 -35.26 6.45 1.39
N ALA A 201 -35.62 6.01 2.60
CA ALA A 201 -35.02 6.55 3.83
C ALA A 201 -34.25 5.50 4.63
N TRP A 202 -32.91 5.59 4.61
CA TRP A 202 -32.04 4.92 5.57
C TRP A 202 -31.94 5.79 6.81
N THR A 203 -32.74 5.51 7.83
CA THR A 203 -32.52 6.05 9.18
C THR A 203 -31.96 4.94 10.05
N MET A 204 -30.82 5.22 10.69
CA MET A 204 -30.25 4.34 11.72
C MET A 204 -31.27 4.17 12.85
N PRO A 205 -31.35 2.97 13.47
CA PRO A 205 -32.17 2.79 14.65
C PRO A 205 -31.64 3.68 15.77
N ASP A 206 -32.54 4.43 16.41
CA ASP A 206 -32.20 5.18 17.62
C ASP A 206 -31.82 4.18 18.73
N GLU A 207 -30.71 4.47 19.41
CA GLU A 207 -30.21 3.69 20.54
C GLU A 207 -31.13 3.88 21.75
N ASP A 208 -31.76 2.78 22.20
CA ASP A 208 -32.31 2.64 23.56
C ASP A 208 -31.23 2.12 24.52
#